data_AF-A0A955L2N7-F1
#
_entry.id   AF-A0A955L2N7-F1
#
_cell.length_a   1.000
_cell.length_b   1.000
_cell.length_c   1.000
_cell.angle_alpha   90.00
_cell.angle_beta   90.00
_cell.angle_gamma   90.00
#
_symmetry.space_group_name_H-M   'P 1'
#
loop_
_entity.id
_entity.type
_entity.pdbx_description
1 polymer ?
#
loop_
_entity_poly.entity_id
_entity_poly.type
_entity_poly.pdbx_seq_one_letter_code
_entity_poly.pdbx_strand_id
1 'polypeptide(L)'
;MLENNSLRELSHSNTIITCVPIHISRKRWRGFNQSELLAKEIAKQKNLEFLQLLKKGTNTLPQVGLNKKQREANLKNTFEFNYTKVTKTNQIVLVDDIITTGTTLIECTRTLRNAGFKGQISAVTFTRGT
;
A
#
# COMPACT_ATOMS: atom_id res chain seq x y z
N MET A 1 -3.96 -16.20 9.09
CA MET A 1 -3.01 -16.76 8.12
C MET A 1 -3.40 -16.25 6.75
N LEU A 2 -2.56 -15.44 6.11
CA LEU A 2 -2.59 -15.37 4.64
C LEU A 2 -1.82 -16.60 4.18
N GLU A 3 -2.47 -17.44 3.39
CA GLU A 3 -1.93 -18.71 2.91
C GLU A 3 -0.63 -18.48 2.13
N ASN A 4 0.37 -19.32 2.39
CA ASN A 4 1.72 -19.28 1.81
C ASN A 4 1.79 -19.46 0.27
N ASN A 5 0.65 -19.45 -0.44
CA ASN A 5 0.58 -19.61 -1.89
C ASN A 5 0.50 -18.27 -2.66
N SER A 6 -0.04 -17.20 -2.08
CA SER A 6 -0.38 -15.99 -2.86
C SER A 6 0.84 -15.23 -3.40
N LEU A 7 2.00 -15.32 -2.74
CA LEU A 7 3.24 -14.69 -3.22
C LEU A 7 3.92 -15.49 -4.34
N ARG A 8 3.71 -16.82 -4.40
CA ARG A 8 4.31 -17.67 -5.44
C ARG A 8 3.67 -17.42 -6.81
N GLU A 9 2.39 -17.06 -6.82
CA GLU A 9 1.60 -16.77 -8.02
C GLU A 9 1.77 -15.34 -8.57
N LEU A 10 2.55 -14.48 -7.89
CA LEU A 10 2.96 -13.18 -8.42
C LEU A 10 3.99 -13.38 -9.54
N SER A 11 3.55 -13.83 -10.71
CA SER A 11 4.40 -14.12 -11.87
C SER A 11 3.95 -13.43 -13.16
N HIS A 12 2.94 -12.57 -13.09
CA HIS A 12 2.46 -11.88 -14.29
C HIS A 12 3.42 -10.73 -14.61
N SER A 13 3.98 -10.75 -15.82
CA SER A 13 4.89 -9.74 -16.39
C SER A 13 4.34 -8.31 -16.43
N ASN A 14 3.08 -8.13 -16.01
CA ASN A 14 2.35 -6.87 -16.02
C ASN A 14 1.83 -6.46 -14.63
N THR A 15 2.49 -6.94 -13.57
CA THR A 15 2.17 -6.61 -12.17
C THR A 15 3.09 -5.52 -11.64
N ILE A 16 2.51 -4.56 -10.92
CA ILE A 16 3.26 -3.52 -10.20
C ILE A 16 3.14 -3.74 -8.70
N ILE A 17 4.28 -3.74 -8.03
CA ILE A 17 4.35 -3.71 -6.57
C ILE A 17 4.42 -2.25 -6.11
N THR A 18 3.56 -1.86 -5.19
CA THR A 18 3.59 -0.57 -4.51
C THR A 18 3.49 -0.78 -3.00
N CYS A 19 3.72 0.27 -2.22
CA CYS A 19 3.63 0.22 -0.76
C CYS A 19 2.61 1.23 -0.23
N VAL A 20 2.10 0.96 0.97
CA VAL A 20 1.37 1.95 1.75
C VAL A 20 2.33 3.07 2.15
N PRO A 21 2.08 4.34 1.76
CA PRO A 21 2.98 5.43 2.07
C PRO A 21 2.78 5.92 3.50
N ILE A 22 3.87 6.34 4.13
CA ILE A 22 3.85 7.13 5.36
C ILE A 22 4.00 8.62 5.03
N HIS A 23 3.51 9.48 5.92
CA HIS A 23 3.68 10.92 5.76
C HIS A 23 5.16 11.31 5.83
N ILE A 24 5.57 12.35 5.11
CA ILE A 24 6.99 12.74 4.98
C ILE A 24 7.64 13.05 6.34
N SER A 25 6.91 13.64 7.29
CA SER A 25 7.42 13.90 8.64
C SER A 25 7.75 12.60 9.39
N ARG A 26 6.91 11.57 9.24
CA ARG A 26 7.13 10.24 9.83
C ARG A 26 8.31 9.52 9.18
N LYS A 27 8.45 9.65 7.86
CA LYS A 27 9.61 9.10 7.11
C LYS A 27 10.91 9.75 7.58
N ARG A 28 10.93 11.08 7.79
CA ARG A 28 12.09 11.79 8.34
C ARG A 28 12.43 11.35 9.76
N TRP A 29 11.44 11.20 10.64
CA TRP A 29 11.67 10.80 12.03
C TRP A 29 12.21 9.36 12.17
N ARG A 30 11.64 8.40 11.44
CA ARG A 30 12.05 6.98 11.52
C ARG A 30 13.17 6.60 10.54
N GLY A 31 13.55 7.50 9.63
CA GLY A 31 14.52 7.27 8.56
C GLY A 31 13.98 6.48 7.34
N PHE A 32 13.01 5.59 7.52
CA PHE A 32 12.50 4.72 6.47
C PHE A 32 10.99 4.40 6.60
N ASN A 33 10.43 3.82 5.53
CA ASN A 33 9.11 3.20 5.51
C ASN A 33 9.27 1.68 5.41
N GLN A 34 8.89 0.93 6.45
CA GLN A 34 8.97 -0.53 6.51
C GLN A 34 8.31 -1.18 5.30
N SER A 35 7.08 -0.75 5.00
CA SER A 35 6.29 -1.25 3.87
C SER A 35 6.98 -0.99 2.52
N GLU A 36 7.73 0.10 2.39
CA GLU A 36 8.52 0.40 1.18
C GLU A 36 9.72 -0.55 1.02
N LEU A 37 10.44 -0.82 2.12
CA LEU A 37 11.58 -1.75 2.10
C LEU A 37 11.11 -3.16 1.72
N LEU A 38 10.02 -3.62 2.32
CA LEU A 38 9.42 -4.92 2.02
C LEU A 38 8.93 -5.00 0.57
N ALA A 39 8.26 -3.96 0.08
CA ALA A 39 7.79 -3.89 -1.30
C ALA A 39 8.93 -3.98 -2.32
N LYS A 40 10.02 -3.26 -2.09
CA LYS A 40 11.21 -3.30 -2.97
C LYS A 40 11.84 -4.68 -3.00
N GLU A 41 11.96 -5.33 -1.84
CA GLU A 41 12.54 -6.67 -1.77
C GLU A 41 11.64 -7.73 -2.45
N ILE A 42 10.32 -7.65 -2.25
CA ILE A 42 9.35 -8.52 -2.95
C ILE A 42 9.46 -8.32 -4.47
N ALA A 43 9.47 -7.07 -4.94
CA ALA A 43 9.59 -6.75 -6.36
C ALA A 43 10.89 -7.33 -6.96
N LYS A 44 12.01 -7.16 -6.26
CA LYS A 44 13.32 -7.71 -6.65
C LYS A 44 13.29 -9.23 -6.75
N GLN A 45 12.80 -9.93 -5.73
CA GLN A 45 12.75 -11.39 -5.71
C GLN A 45 11.82 -11.98 -6.79
N LYS A 46 10.80 -11.22 -7.20
CA LYS A 46 9.82 -11.63 -8.22
C LYS A 46 10.13 -11.10 -9.62
N ASN A 47 11.21 -10.33 -9.78
CA ASN A 47 11.53 -9.65 -11.02
C ASN A 47 10.36 -8.80 -11.55
N LEU A 48 9.70 -8.07 -10.65
CA LEU A 48 8.57 -7.18 -10.93
C LEU A 48 8.98 -5.72 -10.73
N GLU A 49 8.22 -4.79 -11.32
CA GLU A 49 8.43 -3.36 -11.15
C GLU A 49 7.92 -2.90 -9.77
N PHE A 50 8.77 -2.20 -9.02
CA PHE A 50 8.33 -1.42 -7.86
C PHE A 50 8.10 0.03 -8.27
N LEU A 51 6.90 0.55 -8.02
CA LEU A 51 6.59 1.98 -8.17
C LEU A 51 5.89 2.51 -6.92
N GLN A 52 6.34 3.67 -6.44
CA GLN A 52 5.65 4.38 -5.36
C GLN A 52 4.44 5.16 -5.92
N LEU A 53 3.35 4.44 -6.20
CA LEU A 53 2.15 4.99 -6.83
C LEU A 53 1.34 5.93 -5.91
N LEU A 54 1.57 5.85 -4.60
CA LEU A 54 0.82 6.61 -3.61
C LEU A 54 1.77 7.45 -2.76
N LYS A 55 1.32 8.65 -2.39
CA LYS A 55 1.91 9.46 -1.33
C LYS A 55 0.86 9.77 -0.27
N LYS A 56 1.30 10.00 0.96
CA LYS A 56 0.43 10.46 2.03
C LYS A 56 0.61 11.97 2.19
N GLY A 57 -0.35 12.75 1.68
CA GLY A 57 -0.29 14.21 1.63
C GLY A 57 -0.54 14.87 2.99
N THR A 58 -1.37 14.24 3.82
CA THR A 58 -1.79 14.81 5.11
C THR A 58 -1.14 14.08 6.29
N ASN A 59 -0.61 14.83 7.24
CA ASN A 59 -0.20 14.26 8.53
C ASN A 59 -1.45 13.98 9.37
N THR A 60 -1.69 12.70 9.66
CA THR A 60 -2.86 12.25 10.42
C THR A 60 -2.47 11.90 11.84
N LEU A 61 -3.43 11.84 12.76
CA LEU A 61 -3.17 11.31 14.10
C LEU A 61 -2.65 9.86 14.02
N PRO A 62 -1.82 9.41 14.98
CA PRO A 62 -1.49 8.00 15.12
C PRO A 62 -2.77 7.16 15.19
N GLN A 63 -2.79 6.01 14.51
CA GLN A 63 -3.95 5.11 14.52
C GLN A 63 -4.06 4.27 15.82
N VAL A 64 -3.01 4.28 16.64
CA VAL A 64 -2.99 3.63 17.95
C VAL A 64 -4.02 4.30 18.85
N GLY A 65 -4.87 3.51 19.51
CA GLY A 65 -5.96 4.02 20.36
C GLY A 65 -7.20 4.49 19.61
N LEU A 66 -7.19 4.55 18.27
CA LEU A 66 -8.38 4.87 17.48
C LEU A 66 -9.21 3.62 17.18
N ASN A 67 -10.52 3.71 17.35
CA ASN A 67 -11.47 2.70 16.90
C ASN A 67 -11.62 2.70 15.36
N LYS A 68 -12.33 1.71 14.81
CA LYS A 68 -12.51 1.56 13.36
C LYS A 68 -13.07 2.82 12.67
N LYS A 69 -14.14 3.40 13.21
CA LYS A 69 -14.79 4.60 12.64
C LYS A 69 -13.86 5.83 12.70
N GLN A 70 -13.11 5.96 13.79
CA GLN A 70 -12.10 7.02 13.94
C GLN A 70 -10.94 6.83 12.95
N ARG A 71 -10.48 5.59 12.72
CA ARG A 71 -9.45 5.29 11.72
C ARG A 71 -9.94 5.63 10.31
N GLU A 72 -11.19 5.30 9.98
CA GLU A 72 -11.81 5.64 8.69
C GLU A 72 -11.84 7.16 8.48
N ALA A 73 -12.33 7.92 9.46
CA ALA A 73 -12.36 9.37 9.40
C ALA A 73 -10.95 9.98 9.30
N ASN A 74 -9.99 9.45 10.07
CA ASN A 74 -8.61 9.95 10.13
C ASN A 74 -7.81 9.67 8.85
N LEU A 75 -8.20 8.68 8.04
CA LEU A 75 -7.51 8.32 6.78
C LEU A 75 -8.21 8.83 5.53
N LYS A 76 -9.49 9.21 5.61
CA LYS A 76 -10.27 9.66 4.47
C LYS A 76 -9.57 10.82 3.73
N ASN A 77 -9.35 10.62 2.42
CA ASN A 77 -8.71 11.55 1.50
C ASN A 77 -7.26 11.93 1.87
N THR A 78 -6.55 11.07 2.61
CA THR A 78 -5.18 11.38 3.06
C THR A 78 -4.09 10.87 2.11
N PHE A 79 -4.46 9.95 1.21
CA PHE A 79 -3.58 9.43 0.17
C PHE A 79 -3.88 10.06 -1.18
N GLU A 80 -2.81 10.38 -1.89
CA GLU A 80 -2.85 10.94 -3.24
C GLU A 80 -2.11 10.01 -4.20
N PHE A 81 -2.61 9.94 -5.44
CA PHE A 81 -1.91 9.28 -6.52
C PHE A 81 -0.68 10.11 -6.92
N ASN A 82 0.48 9.48 -7.00
CA ASN A 82 1.78 10.15 -7.15
C ASN A 82 2.55 9.60 -8.35
N TYR A 83 1.87 9.41 -9.48
CA TYR A 83 2.54 8.90 -10.67
C TYR A 83 1.92 9.49 -11.94
N THR A 84 2.76 9.91 -12.88
CA THR A 84 2.35 10.67 -14.08
C THR A 84 2.00 9.79 -15.27
N LYS A 85 2.31 8.50 -15.23
CA LYS A 85 2.11 7.58 -16.35
C LYS A 85 1.29 6.38 -15.89
N VAL A 86 0.05 6.27 -16.36
CA VAL A 86 -0.71 5.02 -16.23
C VAL A 86 0.03 3.98 -17.07
N THR A 87 0.92 3.23 -16.43
CA THR A 87 1.52 2.04 -17.02
C THR A 87 0.38 1.10 -17.42
N LYS A 88 0.55 0.36 -18.51
CA LYS A 88 -0.43 -0.63 -18.99
C LYS A 88 -0.52 -1.84 -18.04
N THR A 89 -0.40 -1.66 -16.73
CA THR A 89 -0.56 -2.74 -15.75
C THR A 89 -2.03 -3.13 -15.63
N ASN A 90 -2.27 -4.44 -15.47
CA ASN A 90 -3.57 -4.99 -15.15
C ASN A 90 -3.67 -5.39 -13.66
N GLN A 91 -2.59 -5.29 -12.90
CA GLN A 91 -2.53 -5.74 -11.51
C GLN A 91 -1.59 -4.86 -10.65
N ILE A 92 -2.13 -4.38 -9.53
CA ILE A 92 -1.35 -3.71 -8.48
C ILE A 92 -1.38 -4.55 -7.21
N VAL A 93 -0.22 -4.69 -6.56
CA VAL A 93 -0.07 -5.30 -5.24
C VAL A 93 0.34 -4.23 -4.24
N LEU A 94 -0.53 -3.96 -3.26
CA LEU A 94 -0.24 -3.09 -2.12
C LEU A 94 0.48 -3.87 -1.03
N VAL A 95 1.68 -3.42 -0.64
CA VAL A 95 2.42 -4.01 0.47
C VAL A 95 2.29 -3.13 1.71
N ASP A 96 1.96 -3.74 2.84
CA ASP A 96 1.99 -3.12 4.17
C ASP A 96 2.66 -4.05 5.20
N ASP A 97 3.20 -3.50 6.29
CA ASP A 97 3.82 -4.31 7.34
C ASP A 97 2.76 -4.95 8.24
N ILE A 98 1.68 -4.22 8.55
CA ILE A 98 0.60 -4.68 9.42
C ILE A 98 -0.80 -4.32 8.90
N ILE A 99 -1.70 -5.29 8.88
CA ILE A 99 -3.14 -5.06 8.73
C ILE A 99 -3.85 -5.17 10.07
N THR A 100 -4.74 -4.22 10.37
CA THR A 100 -5.68 -4.30 11.48
C THR A 100 -7.11 -4.34 10.96
N THR A 101 -7.79 -3.19 10.90
CA THR A 101 -9.14 -3.04 10.36
C THR A 101 -9.18 -3.07 8.82
N GLY A 102 -8.02 -3.03 8.16
CA GLY A 102 -7.91 -2.89 6.71
C GLY A 102 -8.19 -1.48 6.18
N THR A 103 -8.54 -0.52 7.04
CA THR A 103 -8.92 0.84 6.63
C THR A 103 -7.86 1.53 5.78
N THR A 104 -6.57 1.38 6.13
CA THR A 104 -5.46 1.94 5.36
C THR A 104 -5.41 1.41 3.93
N LEU A 105 -5.55 0.09 3.75
CA LEU A 105 -5.53 -0.56 2.45
C LEU A 105 -6.77 -0.23 1.62
N ILE A 106 -7.94 -0.14 2.26
CA ILE A 106 -9.18 0.30 1.61
C ILE A 106 -9.03 1.71 1.05
N GLU A 107 -8.47 2.63 1.84
CA GLU A 107 -8.27 4.00 1.39
C GLU A 107 -7.24 4.09 0.26
N CYS A 108 -6.12 3.36 0.35
CA CYS A 108 -5.14 3.27 -0.74
C CYS A 108 -5.78 2.73 -2.03
N THR A 109 -6.60 1.69 -1.91
CA THR A 109 -7.35 1.11 -3.02
C THR A 109 -8.30 2.14 -3.63
N ARG A 110 -9.02 2.88 -2.79
CA ARG A 110 -9.94 3.95 -3.23
C ARG A 110 -9.19 5.04 -4.00
N THR A 111 -8.02 5.48 -3.53
CA THR A 111 -7.18 6.45 -4.23
C THR A 111 -6.75 5.94 -5.60
N LEU A 112 -6.32 4.67 -5.72
CA LEU A 112 -5.95 4.07 -7.01
C LEU A 112 -7.15 3.98 -7.97
N ARG A 113 -8.33 3.59 -7.47
CA ARG A 113 -9.57 3.55 -8.27
C ARG A 113 -9.97 4.93 -8.76
N ASN A 114 -9.90 5.95 -7.90
CA ASN A 114 -10.19 7.34 -8.25
C ASN A 114 -9.21 7.90 -9.29
N ALA A 115 -7.97 7.42 -9.31
CA ALA A 115 -6.98 7.73 -10.33
C ALA A 115 -7.23 7.01 -11.68
N GLY A 116 -8.30 6.22 -11.79
CA GLY A 116 -8.71 5.56 -13.03
C GLY A 116 -8.16 4.14 -13.21
N PHE A 117 -7.49 3.55 -12.21
CA PHE A 117 -7.01 2.18 -12.33
C PHE A 117 -8.18 1.17 -12.30
N LYS A 118 -8.35 0.39 -13.37
CA LYS A 118 -9.44 -0.57 -13.54
C LYS A 118 -9.03 -2.03 -13.35
N GLY A 119 -7.74 -2.31 -13.23
CA GLY A 119 -7.22 -3.67 -13.05
C GLY A 119 -7.49 -4.28 -11.67
N GLN A 120 -6.87 -5.43 -11.40
CA GLN A 120 -6.92 -6.11 -10.11
C GLN A 120 -6.06 -5.35 -9.08
N ILE A 121 -6.58 -5.17 -7.87
CA ILE A 121 -5.80 -4.68 -6.73
C ILE A 121 -5.81 -5.78 -5.67
N SER A 122 -4.63 -6.19 -5.24
CA SER A 122 -4.42 -7.14 -4.15
C SER A 122 -3.53 -6.52 -3.08
N ALA A 123 -3.48 -7.12 -1.89
CA ALA A 123 -2.62 -6.64 -0.80
C ALA A 123 -1.86 -7.79 -0.14
N VAL A 124 -0.62 -7.52 0.24
CA VAL A 124 0.24 -8.41 1.02
C VAL A 124 0.60 -7.71 2.32
N THR A 125 0.34 -8.38 3.44
CA THR A 125 0.72 -7.90 4.76
C THR A 125 1.45 -8.95 5.55
N PHE A 126 2.50 -8.56 6.27
CA PHE A 126 3.34 -9.48 7.05
C PHE A 126 2.72 -9.83 8.39
N THR A 127 2.06 -8.85 9.02
CA THR A 127 1.44 -9.03 10.33
C THR A 127 -0.05 -8.74 10.24
N ARG A 128 -0.86 -9.51 10.97
CA ARG A 128 -2.26 -9.17 11.24
C ARG A 128 -2.39 -8.81 12.72
N GLY A 129 -2.64 -7.54 13.00
CA GLY A 129 -3.05 -7.07 14.31
C GLY A 129 -4.55 -7.28 14.51
N THR A 130 -4.94 -7.50 15.76
CA THR A 130 -6.33 -7.49 16.22
C THR A 130 -6.78 -6.07 16.55
#